data_AF-A0A853PV62-F1
#
_entry.id   AF-A0A853PV62-F1
#
_cell.length_a   1.000
_cell.length_b   1.000
_cell.length_c   1.000
_cell.angle_alpha   90.00
_cell.angle_beta   90.00
_cell.angle_gamma   90.00
#
_symmetry.space_group_name_H-M   'P 1'
#
loop_
_entity.id
_entity.type
_entity.pdbx_description
1 polymer ?
#
loop_
_entity_poly.entity_id
_entity_poly.type
_entity_poly.pdbx_seq_one_letter_code
_entity_poly.pdbx_strand_id
1 'polypeptide(L)'
;MFLKAVRYAINEWEVVCCYVHNGRAEIDNNEAERMMKPICLGRKNYLFCGSEKAAKNTSLIYSLIETCKMNGLRPVKYLANVLRKLIGSETDYTSLLPVNITK
;
A
#
# COMPACT_ATOMS: atom_id res chain seq x y z
N MET A 1 13.79 16.16 -24.39
CA MET A 1 12.72 15.59 -23.54
C MET A 1 11.85 14.61 -24.32
N PHE A 2 11.27 15.00 -25.46
CA PHE A 2 10.42 14.15 -26.31
C PHE A 2 11.05 12.81 -26.75
N LEU A 3 12.24 12.85 -27.38
CA LEU A 3 12.95 11.62 -27.81
C LEU A 3 13.25 10.64 -26.66
N LYS A 4 13.43 11.16 -25.43
CA LYS A 4 13.68 10.34 -24.25
C LYS A 4 12.40 9.63 -23.78
N ALA A 5 11.26 10.32 -23.84
CA ALA A 5 9.95 9.74 -23.55
C ALA A 5 9.55 8.68 -24.60
N VAL A 6 9.78 8.95 -25.89
CA VAL A 6 9.51 7.98 -26.96
C VAL A 6 10.35 6.71 -26.79
N ARG A 7 11.65 6.86 -26.53
CA ARG A 7 12.53 5.70 -26.25
C ARG A 7 12.10 4.93 -25.00
N TYR A 8 11.68 5.62 -23.95
CA TYR A 8 11.16 4.98 -22.74
C TYR A 8 9.91 4.16 -23.04
N ALA A 9 8.93 4.73 -23.74
CA ALA A 9 7.70 4.03 -24.10
C ALA A 9 7.95 2.79 -24.98
N ILE A 10 8.91 2.86 -25.91
CA ILE A 10 9.30 1.71 -26.74
C ILE A 10 9.94 0.61 -25.89
N ASN A 11 10.86 0.98 -24.98
CA ASN A 11 11.56 0.01 -24.13
C ASN A 11 10.62 -0.70 -23.13
N GLU A 12 9.59 0.00 -22.65
CA GLU A 12 8.62 -0.54 -21.68
C GLU A 12 7.40 -1.18 -22.34
N TRP A 13 7.33 -1.24 -23.68
CA TRP A 13 6.14 -1.69 -24.41
C TRP A 13 5.69 -3.10 -24.00
N GLU A 14 6.64 -4.02 -23.78
CA GLU A 14 6.36 -5.38 -23.33
C GLU A 14 5.71 -5.39 -21.93
N VAL A 15 6.21 -4.57 -21.01
CA VAL A 15 5.67 -4.42 -19.65
C VAL A 15 4.26 -3.82 -19.70
N VAL A 16 4.06 -2.79 -20.52
CA VAL A 16 2.75 -2.15 -20.72
C VAL A 16 1.75 -3.14 -21.33
N CYS A 17 2.16 -4.04 -22.22
CA CYS A 17 1.25 -5.01 -22.83
C CYS A 17 0.95 -6.24 -21.95
N CYS A 18 1.51 -6.33 -20.73
CA CYS A 18 1.31 -7.48 -19.84
C CYS A 18 -0.18 -7.78 -19.56
N TYR A 19 -1.03 -6.74 -19.51
CA TYR A 19 -2.48 -6.92 -19.31
C TYR A 19 -3.16 -7.71 -20.44
N VAL A 20 -2.61 -7.69 -21.67
CA VAL A 20 -3.14 -8.46 -22.81
C VAL A 20 -3.01 -9.96 -22.56
N HIS A 21 -1.95 -10.37 -21.87
CA HIS A 21 -1.65 -11.76 -21.57
C HIS A 21 -2.16 -12.20 -20.19
N ASN A 22 -2.49 -11.26 -19.30
CA ASN A 22 -2.97 -11.52 -17.95
C ASN A 22 -4.28 -10.77 -17.66
N GLY A 23 -5.41 -11.48 -17.76
CA GLY A 23 -6.74 -10.91 -17.48
C GLY A 23 -6.99 -10.46 -16.03
N ARG A 24 -6.05 -10.67 -15.11
CA ARG A 24 -6.09 -10.12 -13.75
C ARG A 24 -5.36 -8.79 -13.62
N ALA A 25 -4.52 -8.42 -14.60
CA ALA A 25 -3.80 -7.16 -14.60
C ALA A 25 -4.68 -6.06 -15.20
N GLU A 26 -4.67 -4.90 -14.57
CA GLU A 26 -5.32 -3.70 -15.12
C GLU A 26 -4.45 -3.09 -16.22
N ILE A 27 -5.08 -2.38 -17.16
CA ILE A 27 -4.39 -1.67 -18.25
C ILE A 27 -3.54 -0.49 -17.76
N ASP A 28 -3.89 0.04 -16.59
CA ASP A 28 -3.22 1.17 -15.96
C ASP A 28 -2.95 0.88 -14.48
N ASN A 29 -2.08 1.69 -13.88
CA ASN A 29 -1.71 1.62 -12.47
C ASN A 29 -2.40 2.70 -11.63
N ASN A 30 -3.50 3.30 -12.11
CA ASN A 30 -4.10 4.48 -11.50
C ASN A 30 -4.56 4.24 -10.07
N GLU A 31 -5.01 3.01 -9.75
CA GLU A 31 -5.36 2.63 -8.39
C GLU A 31 -4.13 2.66 -7.47
N ALA A 32 -3.04 1.99 -7.88
CA ALA A 32 -1.79 1.97 -7.12
C ALA A 32 -1.21 3.39 -6.93
N GLU A 33 -1.23 4.23 -7.96
CA GLU A 33 -0.80 5.63 -7.85
C GLU A 33 -1.67 6.42 -6.88
N ARG A 34 -2.99 6.22 -6.92
CA ARG A 34 -3.92 6.85 -5.96
C ARG A 34 -3.63 6.41 -4.52
N MET A 35 -3.32 5.13 -4.29
CA MET A 35 -2.92 4.61 -2.97
C MET A 35 -1.58 5.20 -2.50
N MET A 36 -0.67 5.54 -3.41
CA MET A 36 0.63 6.14 -3.08
C MET A 36 0.55 7.65 -2.80
N LYS A 37 -0.44 8.36 -3.35
CA LYS A 37 -0.60 9.82 -3.18
C LYS A 37 -0.54 10.30 -1.71
N PRO A 38 -1.26 9.69 -0.75
CA PRO A 38 -1.18 10.06 0.67
C PRO A 38 0.24 10.00 1.25
N ILE A 39 1.04 9.03 0.83
CA ILE A 39 2.44 8.87 1.26
C ILE A 39 3.27 10.03 0.70
N CYS A 40 3.12 10.31 -0.59
CA CYS A 40 3.83 11.41 -1.26
C CYS A 40 3.46 12.80 -0.72
N LEU A 41 2.22 12.98 -0.26
CA LEU A 41 1.78 14.21 0.39
C LEU A 41 2.26 14.29 1.84
N GLY A 42 2.07 13.21 2.60
CA GLY A 42 2.41 13.16 4.01
C GLY A 42 3.91 13.28 4.29
N ARG A 43 4.79 12.84 3.37
CA ARG A 43 6.25 13.01 3.53
C ARG A 43 6.68 14.47 3.76
N LYS A 44 5.91 15.44 3.24
CA LYS A 44 6.18 16.88 3.46
C LYS A 44 5.80 17.34 4.87
N ASN A 45 4.94 16.58 5.55
CA ASN A 45 4.38 16.89 6.86
C ASN A 45 4.95 16.01 7.98
N TYR A 46 5.75 14.99 7.66
CA TYR A 46 6.37 14.13 8.68
C TYR A 46 7.63 14.80 9.22
N LEU A 47 7.62 15.10 10.52
CA LEU A 47 8.73 15.73 11.24
C LEU A 47 10.06 14.95 11.16
N PHE A 48 10.00 13.64 10.86
CA PHE A 48 11.14 12.72 10.86
C PHE A 48 11.29 11.91 9.56
N CYS A 49 10.81 12.43 8.43
CA CYS A 49 11.06 11.80 7.13
C CYS A 49 12.50 12.08 6.67
N GLY A 50 13.39 11.10 6.79
CA GLY A 50 14.78 11.27 6.36
C GLY A 50 15.72 10.10 6.66
N SER A 51 15.32 9.14 7.49
CA SER A 51 16.08 7.91 7.73
C SER A 51 15.44 6.70 7.06
N GLU A 52 16.27 5.72 6.66
CA GLU A 52 15.80 4.45 6.12
C GLU A 52 14.86 3.72 7.11
N LYS A 53 15.16 3.79 8.41
CA LYS A 53 14.32 3.23 9.47
C LYS A 53 12.93 3.88 9.51
N ALA A 54 12.87 5.20 9.41
CA ALA A 54 11.59 5.91 9.35
C ALA A 54 10.80 5.55 8.08
N ALA A 55 11.47 5.39 6.94
CA ALA A 55 10.85 4.96 5.69
C ALA A 55 10.25 3.54 5.81
N LYS A 56 11.00 2.58 6.38
CA LYS A 56 10.52 1.21 6.64
C LYS A 56 9.29 1.22 7.55
N ASN A 57 9.35 1.91 8.69
CA ASN A 57 8.21 1.99 9.61
C ASN A 57 6.97 2.63 8.97
N THR A 58 7.18 3.72 8.22
CA THR A 58 6.10 4.42 7.52
C THR A 58 5.46 3.51 6.47
N SER A 59 6.27 2.79 5.68
CA SER A 59 5.77 1.85 4.67
C SER A 59 4.91 0.75 5.28
N LEU A 60 5.30 0.23 6.45
CA LEU A 60 4.55 -0.80 7.17
C LEU A 60 3.19 -0.28 7.65
N ILE A 61 3.17 0.90 8.26
CA ILE A 61 1.92 1.53 8.75
C ILE A 61 0.97 1.81 7.59
N TYR A 62 1.47 2.39 6.49
CA TYR A 62 0.65 2.68 5.32
C TYR A 62 0.11 1.41 4.66
N SER A 63 0.95 0.37 4.54
CA SER A 63 0.50 -0.92 4.00
C SER A 63 -0.64 -1.50 4.83
N LEU A 64 -0.56 -1.41 6.16
CA LEU A 64 -1.61 -1.90 7.05
C LEU A 64 -2.91 -1.09 6.91
N ILE A 65 -2.80 0.24 6.82
CA ILE A 65 -3.95 1.14 6.64
C ILE A 65 -4.64 0.90 5.29
N GLU A 66 -3.88 0.79 4.20
CA GLU A 66 -4.45 0.54 2.87
C GLU A 66 -5.08 -0.86 2.81
N THR A 67 -4.44 -1.88 3.40
CA THR A 67 -5.04 -3.21 3.51
C THR A 67 -6.37 -3.19 4.27
N CYS A 68 -6.46 -2.40 5.36
CA CYS A 68 -7.73 -2.23 6.07
C CYS A 68 -8.81 -1.60 5.17
N LYS A 69 -8.46 -0.54 4.42
CA LYS A 69 -9.39 0.14 3.50
C LYS A 69 -9.86 -0.81 2.39
N MET A 70 -8.95 -1.60 1.81
CA MET A 70 -9.29 -2.59 0.78
C MET A 70 -10.27 -3.66 1.30
N ASN A 71 -10.18 -4.04 2.58
CA ASN A 71 -11.13 -4.95 3.24
C ASN A 71 -12.40 -4.24 3.74
N GLY A 72 -12.54 -2.93 3.51
CA GLY A 72 -13.67 -2.12 4.00
C GLY A 72 -13.72 -1.96 5.52
N LEU A 73 -12.59 -2.14 6.20
CA LEU A 73 -12.44 -1.93 7.63
C LEU A 73 -12.04 -0.48 7.93
N ARG A 74 -12.52 0.05 9.05
CA ARG A 74 -12.03 1.34 9.58
C ARG A 74 -10.66 1.13 10.21
N PRO A 75 -9.56 1.71 9.69
CA PRO A 75 -8.20 1.41 10.17
C PRO A 75 -8.00 1.66 11.67
N VAL A 76 -8.62 2.73 12.20
CA VAL A 76 -8.57 3.06 13.63
C VAL A 76 -9.27 2.00 14.49
N LYS A 77 -10.44 1.50 14.06
CA LYS A 77 -11.18 0.43 14.76
C LYS A 77 -10.38 -0.86 14.75
N TYR A 78 -9.79 -1.20 13.59
CA TYR A 78 -8.92 -2.36 13.42
C TYR A 78 -7.72 -2.30 14.36
N LEU A 79 -6.94 -1.22 14.32
CA LEU A 79 -5.75 -1.05 15.16
C LEU A 79 -6.09 -1.13 16.65
N ALA A 80 -7.16 -0.48 17.09
CA ALA A 80 -7.59 -0.54 18.49
C ALA A 80 -8.00 -1.96 18.90
N ASN A 81 -8.67 -2.71 18.02
CA ASN A 81 -9.05 -4.10 18.30
C ASN A 81 -7.82 -5.02 18.41
N VAL A 82 -6.90 -4.92 17.46
CA VAL A 82 -5.66 -5.69 17.44
C VAL A 82 -4.82 -5.41 18.69
N LEU A 83 -4.64 -4.13 19.06
CA LEU A 83 -3.89 -3.78 20.27
C LEU A 83 -4.54 -4.34 21.54
N ARG A 84 -5.88 -4.32 21.66
CA ARG A 84 -6.58 -4.94 22.80
C ARG A 84 -6.36 -6.45 22.86
N LYS A 85 -6.44 -7.13 21.72
CA LYS A 85 -6.23 -8.58 21.61
C LYS A 85 -4.79 -8.98 21.96
N LEU A 86 -3.80 -8.20 21.51
CA LEU A 86 -2.39 -8.38 21.87
C LEU A 86 -2.14 -8.19 23.37
N ILE A 87 -2.75 -7.19 24.00
CA ILE A 87 -2.68 -6.99 25.45
C ILE A 87 -3.34 -8.18 26.19
N GLY A 88 -4.40 -8.75 25.61
CA GLY A 88 -5.08 -9.95 26.09
C GLY A 88 -4.31 -11.26 25.92
N SER A 89 -3.03 -11.20 25.55
CA SER A 89 -2.15 -12.37 25.31
C SER A 89 -2.55 -13.25 24.11
N GLU A 90 -3.31 -12.71 23.15
CA GLU A 90 -3.58 -13.42 21.90
C GLU A 90 -2.32 -13.44 21.02
N THR A 91 -1.80 -14.64 20.75
CA THR A 91 -0.53 -14.87 20.04
C THR A 91 -0.72 -15.29 18.58
N ASP A 92 -1.96 -15.51 18.14
CA ASP A 92 -2.26 -15.85 16.76
C ASP A 92 -2.28 -14.61 15.86
N TYR A 93 -1.11 -14.20 15.40
CA TYR A 93 -0.94 -13.03 14.52
C TYR A 93 -1.69 -13.18 13.18
N THR A 94 -1.85 -14.40 12.70
CA THR A 94 -2.56 -14.69 11.44
C THR A 94 -4.03 -14.34 11.57
N SER A 95 -4.67 -14.64 12.69
CA SER A 95 -6.06 -14.26 12.96
C SER A 95 -6.28 -12.74 13.02
N LEU A 96 -5.22 -11.98 13.36
CA LEU A 96 -5.28 -10.53 13.53
C LEU A 96 -5.09 -9.76 12.23
N LEU A 97 -4.78 -10.43 11.11
CA LEU A 97 -4.60 -9.75 9.82
C LEU A 97 -5.90 -9.11 9.33
N PRO A 98 -5.86 -7.96 8.63
CA PRO A 98 -7.07 -7.26 8.20
C PRO A 98 -7.97 -8.09 7.28
N VAL A 99 -7.41 -9.08 6.58
CA VAL A 99 -8.14 -10.00 5.70
C VAL A 99 -9.02 -10.99 6.46
N ASN A 100 -8.70 -11.27 7.72
CA ASN A 100 -9.39 -12.28 8.53
C ASN A 100 -10.38 -11.67 9.53
N ILE A 101 -10.45 -10.34 9.61
CA ILE A 101 -11.35 -9.64 10.52
C ILE A 101 -12.64 -9.26 9.79
N THR A 102 -13.77 -9.75 10.30
CA THR A 102 -15.11 -9.39 9.83
C THR A 102 -15.50 -7.95 10.24
N LYS A 103 -16.36 -7.30 9.44
CA LYS A 103 -16.72 -5.87 9.56
C LYS A 103 -17.47 -5.49 10.85
#